data_AF-A0A5J4TMZ9-F1
#
_entry.id   AF-A0A5J4TMZ9-F1
#
_cell.length_a   1.000
_cell.length_b   1.000
_cell.length_c   1.000
_cell.angle_alpha   90.00
_cell.angle_beta   90.00
_cell.angle_gamma   90.00
#
_symmetry.space_group_name_H-M   'P 1'
#
loop_
_entity.id
_entity.type
_entity.pdbx_description
1 polymer ?
#
loop_
_entity_poly.entity_id
_entity_poly.type
_entity_poly.pdbx_seq_one_letter_code
_entity_poly.pdbx_strand_id
1 'polypeptide(L)'
;WWIEKIAENKKQQIQDQVPLVTVVTDALPQGWGATLELDSGEVLVAHGAWLSYQIHWTSNRKELQAIHLEIIAFVRICKELQITNLLIRSDNSIAVFDLRRMRLTNTLAPAVKEIYLIWQYLNIKIITQHVPGKINIIADALSRLCRSGDYHLHPAYLDQIRMIWNIQPTPDLFASSTTKLLLRYVTAHIRDQQAQWIDTFSNT
;
A
#
# COMPACT_ATOMS: atom_id res chain seq x y z
N TRP A 1 13.11 -34.66 25.14
CA TRP A 1 12.02 -33.70 24.87
C TRP A 1 12.33 -32.25 25.29
N TRP A 2 12.25 -31.86 26.58
CA TRP A 2 12.50 -30.46 26.98
C TRP A 2 13.93 -29.98 26.69
N ILE A 3 14.94 -30.84 26.88
CA ILE A 3 16.35 -30.52 26.65
C ILE A 3 16.64 -30.31 25.15
N GLU A 4 16.04 -31.12 24.29
CA GLU A 4 16.13 -30.97 22.82
C GLU A 4 15.48 -29.66 22.36
N LYS A 5 14.33 -29.29 22.96
CA LYS A 5 13.66 -28.01 22.67
C LYS A 5 14.45 -26.78 23.09
N ILE A 6 15.25 -26.89 24.15
CA ILE A 6 16.16 -25.81 24.58
C ILE A 6 17.33 -25.66 23.61
N ALA A 7 17.83 -26.76 23.04
CA ALA A 7 18.89 -26.72 22.03
C ALA A 7 18.43 -26.10 20.70
N GLU A 8 17.14 -26.23 20.35
CA GLU A 8 16.52 -25.55 19.20
C GLU A 8 16.32 -24.03 19.42
N ASN A 9 16.49 -23.53 20.65
CA ASN A 9 16.19 -22.15 20.99
C ASN A 9 17.34 -21.23 20.56
N LYS A 10 17.15 -20.47 19.48
CA LYS A 10 18.13 -19.45 19.04
C LYS A 10 18.24 -18.35 20.09
N LYS A 11 19.45 -18.09 20.59
CA LYS A 11 19.74 -16.99 21.54
C LYS A 11 19.29 -15.66 20.94
N GLN A 12 18.39 -14.94 21.62
CA GLN A 12 18.11 -13.53 21.33
C GLN A 12 19.17 -12.67 22.02
N GLN A 13 19.96 -11.92 21.25
CA GLN A 13 20.90 -10.93 21.81
C GLN A 13 20.11 -9.79 22.48
N ILE A 14 20.49 -9.46 23.71
CA ILE A 14 20.03 -8.28 24.43
C ILE A 14 21.08 -7.19 24.16
N GLN A 15 20.72 -6.24 23.29
CA GLN A 15 21.46 -5.03 22.91
C GLN A 15 22.73 -5.20 22.05
N ASP A 16 22.53 -5.06 20.74
CA ASP A 16 23.34 -4.19 19.90
C ASP A 16 22.46 -2.97 19.53
N GLN A 17 23.04 -1.77 19.37
CA GLN A 17 22.32 -0.60 18.82
C GLN A 17 22.07 -0.84 17.33
N VAL A 18 21.11 -1.71 17.06
CA VAL A 18 20.72 -2.09 15.71
C VAL A 18 19.85 -0.98 15.13
N PRO A 19 20.14 -0.51 13.89
CA PRO A 19 19.33 0.50 13.23
C PRO A 19 17.87 0.04 13.14
N LEU A 20 16.98 0.84 13.73
CA LEU A 20 15.55 0.61 13.72
C LEU A 20 14.95 1.42 12.58
N VAL A 21 14.80 0.76 11.44
CA VAL A 21 14.24 1.40 10.25
C VAL A 21 12.71 1.34 10.34
N THR A 22 12.06 2.45 9.98
CA THR A 22 10.60 2.55 10.07
C THR A 22 9.97 2.32 8.71
N VAL A 23 8.94 1.48 8.67
CA VAL A 23 8.05 1.35 7.53
C VAL A 23 6.65 1.76 7.93
N VAL A 24 6.00 2.49 7.05
CA VAL A 24 4.59 2.87 7.19
C VAL A 24 3.84 2.30 6.00
N THR A 25 2.69 1.70 6.26
CA THR A 25 1.91 0.94 5.28
C THR A 25 0.45 1.35 5.32
N ASP A 26 -0.21 1.25 4.17
CA ASP A 26 -1.64 1.46 4.06
C ASP A 26 -2.27 0.57 3.00
N ALA A 27 -3.48 0.10 3.27
CA ALA A 27 -4.27 -0.68 2.33
C ALA A 27 -5.68 -0.10 2.16
N LEU A 28 -5.94 0.40 0.95
CA LEU A 28 -7.25 0.89 0.55
C LEU A 28 -7.96 -0.07 -0.41
N PRO A 29 -9.24 0.17 -0.75
CA PRO A 29 -9.94 -0.68 -1.70
C PRO A 29 -9.24 -0.82 -3.06
N GLN A 30 -8.45 0.18 -3.47
CA GLN A 30 -7.80 0.30 -4.77
C GLN A 30 -6.44 -0.39 -4.86
N GLY A 31 -5.66 -0.28 -3.79
CA GLY A 31 -4.27 -0.73 -3.79
C GLY A 31 -3.66 -0.64 -2.40
N TRP A 32 -2.34 -0.75 -2.38
CA TRP A 32 -1.53 -0.60 -1.19
C TRP A 32 -0.39 0.37 -1.48
N GLY A 33 0.08 1.00 -0.42
CA GLY A 33 1.22 1.91 -0.42
C GLY A 33 2.06 1.68 0.81
N ALA A 34 3.37 1.84 0.67
CA ALA A 34 4.30 1.74 1.76
C ALA A 34 5.50 2.69 1.59
N THR A 35 6.05 3.13 2.72
CA THR A 35 7.23 4.00 2.78
C THR A 35 8.24 3.44 3.77
N LEU A 36 9.50 3.30 3.36
CA LEU A 36 10.63 2.93 4.20
C LEU A 36 11.48 4.18 4.49
N GLU A 37 11.55 4.59 5.75
CA GLU A 37 12.36 5.72 6.21
C GLU A 37 13.67 5.21 6.82
N LEU A 38 14.79 5.52 6.16
CA LEU A 38 16.14 5.16 6.60
C LEU A 38 16.68 6.18 7.60
N ASP A 39 17.68 5.77 8.39
CA ASP A 39 18.36 6.65 9.36
C ASP A 39 19.04 7.87 8.72
N SER A 40 19.32 7.82 7.41
CA SER A 40 19.83 8.95 6.62
C SER A 40 18.78 10.06 6.39
N GLY A 41 17.50 9.80 6.69
CA GLY A 41 16.36 10.64 6.33
C GLY A 41 15.83 10.40 4.92
N GLU A 42 16.40 9.45 4.17
CA GLU A 42 15.88 9.03 2.87
C GLU A 42 14.58 8.22 3.04
N VAL A 43 13.58 8.54 2.20
CA VAL A 43 12.30 7.84 2.18
C VAL A 43 12.14 7.11 0.84
N LEU A 44 12.16 5.79 0.90
CA LEU A 44 11.88 4.93 -0.25
C LEU A 44 10.40 4.57 -0.26
N VAL A 45 9.83 4.42 -1.45
CA VAL A 45 8.38 4.17 -1.62
C VAL A 45 8.13 2.91 -2.43
N ALA A 46 7.07 2.20 -2.08
CA ALA A 46 6.54 1.07 -2.82
C ALA A 46 5.01 1.17 -2.86
N HIS A 47 4.40 0.81 -3.98
CA HIS A 47 2.95 0.81 -4.11
C HIS A 47 2.50 -0.17 -5.18
N GLY A 48 1.22 -0.55 -5.16
CA GLY A 48 0.68 -1.43 -6.18
C GLY A 48 -0.84 -1.53 -6.17
N ALA A 49 -1.38 -1.98 -7.31
CA ALA A 49 -2.79 -2.29 -7.47
C ALA A 49 -3.12 -3.63 -6.82
N TRP A 50 -4.36 -3.78 -6.34
CA TRP A 50 -4.89 -5.11 -6.04
C TRP A 50 -5.21 -5.88 -7.33
N LEU A 51 -4.97 -7.19 -7.31
CA LEU A 51 -5.47 -8.09 -8.34
C LEU A 51 -7.00 -8.20 -8.25
N SER A 52 -7.65 -8.55 -9.36
CA SER A 52 -9.12 -8.60 -9.44
C SER A 52 -9.79 -9.40 -8.32
N TYR A 53 -9.23 -10.55 -7.95
CA TYR A 53 -9.74 -11.38 -6.84
C TYR A 53 -9.46 -10.80 -5.44
N GLN A 54 -8.49 -9.89 -5.31
CA GLN A 54 -8.13 -9.23 -4.06
C GLN A 54 -9.00 -8.00 -3.78
N ILE A 55 -9.68 -7.45 -4.80
CA ILE A 55 -10.57 -6.29 -4.65
C ILE A 55 -11.68 -6.57 -3.63
N HIS A 56 -12.20 -7.80 -3.58
CA HIS A 56 -13.28 -8.20 -2.68
C HIS A 56 -12.81 -8.67 -1.30
N TRP A 57 -11.50 -8.58 -1.00
CA TRP A 57 -11.00 -8.92 0.32
C TRP A 57 -11.44 -7.91 1.37
N THR A 58 -11.57 -8.40 2.61
CA THR A 58 -11.82 -7.54 3.77
C THR A 58 -10.65 -6.58 3.97
N SER A 59 -10.91 -5.40 4.54
CA SER A 59 -9.87 -4.39 4.83
C SER A 59 -8.72 -4.99 5.64
N ASN A 60 -9.00 -5.76 6.70
CA ASN A 60 -7.96 -6.43 7.49
C ASN A 60 -7.08 -7.37 6.67
N ARG A 61 -7.66 -8.10 5.70
CA ARG A 61 -6.89 -8.99 4.82
C ARG A 61 -6.01 -8.19 3.85
N LYS A 62 -6.51 -7.07 3.33
CA LYS A 62 -5.73 -6.17 2.48
C LYS A 62 -4.58 -5.53 3.24
N GLU A 63 -4.79 -5.12 4.48
CA GLU A 63 -3.75 -4.59 5.37
C GLU A 63 -2.63 -5.60 5.62
N LEU A 64 -2.97 -6.84 5.98
CA LEU A 64 -1.96 -7.90 6.13
C LEU A 64 -1.22 -8.19 4.82
N GLN A 65 -1.92 -8.15 3.69
CA GLN A 65 -1.30 -8.33 2.37
C GLN A 65 -0.38 -7.15 2.02
N ALA A 66 -0.75 -5.91 2.34
CA ALA A 66 0.08 -4.73 2.12
C ALA A 66 1.41 -4.86 2.87
N ILE A 67 1.34 -5.28 4.15
CA ILE A 67 2.52 -5.55 4.97
C ILE A 67 3.41 -6.64 4.33
N HIS A 68 2.81 -7.72 3.83
CA HIS A 68 3.57 -8.76 3.12
C HIS A 68 4.29 -8.23 1.87
N LEU A 69 3.58 -7.47 1.04
CA LEU A 69 4.10 -6.94 -0.22
C LEU A 69 5.17 -5.88 0.01
N GLU A 70 5.01 -5.04 1.02
CA GLU A 70 6.02 -4.09 1.49
C GLU A 70 7.32 -4.78 1.87
N ILE A 71 7.26 -5.84 2.69
CA ILE A 71 8.45 -6.60 3.08
C ILE A 71 9.16 -7.15 1.85
N ILE A 72 8.40 -7.67 0.88
CA ILE A 72 8.97 -8.15 -0.39
C ILE A 72 9.59 -7.00 -1.18
N ALA A 73 8.94 -5.84 -1.25
CA ALA A 73 9.44 -4.69 -1.99
C ALA A 73 10.78 -4.17 -1.44
N PHE A 74 10.92 -4.17 -0.11
CA PHE A 74 12.11 -3.64 0.55
C PHE A 74 13.15 -4.71 0.93
N VAL A 75 12.89 -5.99 0.66
CA VAL A 75 13.77 -7.11 1.08
C VAL A 75 15.22 -6.96 0.62
N ARG A 76 15.41 -6.51 -0.62
CA ARG A 76 16.75 -6.35 -1.20
C ARG A 76 17.51 -5.24 -0.49
N ILE A 77 16.86 -4.10 -0.27
CA ILE A 77 17.41 -2.93 0.42
C ILE A 77 17.75 -3.30 1.87
N CYS A 78 16.85 -4.00 2.57
CA CYS A 78 17.12 -4.45 3.94
C CYS A 78 18.34 -5.37 4.03
N LYS A 79 18.57 -6.23 3.04
CA LYS A 79 19.77 -7.08 2.98
C LYS A 79 21.03 -6.28 2.69
N GLU A 80 20.99 -5.38 1.69
CA GLU A 80 22.13 -4.56 1.28
C GLU A 80 22.61 -3.64 2.40
N LEU A 81 21.66 -3.04 3.14
CA LEU A 81 21.92 -2.16 4.26
C LEU A 81 22.10 -2.90 5.61
N GLN A 82 22.05 -4.24 5.60
CA GLN A 82 22.17 -5.08 6.81
C GLN A 82 21.18 -4.67 7.93
N ILE A 83 19.97 -4.26 7.54
CA ILE A 83 18.90 -3.91 8.49
C ILE A 83 18.51 -5.17 9.25
N THR A 84 18.56 -5.09 10.58
CA THR A 84 18.22 -6.21 11.46
C THR A 84 17.03 -5.92 12.38
N ASN A 85 16.59 -4.66 12.52
CA ASN A 85 15.34 -4.29 13.17
C ASN A 85 14.45 -3.46 12.24
N LEU A 86 13.18 -3.84 12.13
CA LEU A 86 12.20 -3.14 11.32
C LEU A 86 10.95 -2.81 12.16
N LEU A 87 10.58 -1.53 12.21
CA LEU A 87 9.35 -1.04 12.83
C LEU A 87 8.28 -0.87 11.75
N ILE A 88 7.25 -1.72 11.76
CA ILE A 88 6.10 -1.61 10.85
C ILE A 88 4.97 -0.84 11.54
N ARG A 89 4.53 0.24 10.90
CA ARG A 89 3.41 1.09 11.34
C ARG A 89 2.22 0.93 10.39
N SER A 90 1.06 0.66 10.97
CA SER A 90 -0.24 0.58 10.28
C SER A 90 -1.31 1.25 11.14
N ASP A 91 -2.33 1.82 10.51
CA ASP A 91 -3.51 2.35 11.21
C ASP A 91 -4.57 1.28 11.51
N ASN A 92 -4.40 0.07 10.97
CA ASN A 92 -5.26 -1.05 11.27
C ASN A 92 -4.77 -1.78 12.53
N SER A 93 -5.35 -1.40 13.67
CA SER A 93 -5.07 -2.02 14.97
C SER A 93 -5.29 -3.54 15.00
N ILE A 94 -6.20 -4.09 14.18
CA ILE A 94 -6.45 -5.53 14.07
C ILE A 94 -5.29 -6.21 13.35
N ALA A 95 -4.82 -5.65 12.23
CA ALA A 95 -3.67 -6.19 11.50
C ALA A 95 -2.39 -6.17 12.36
N VAL A 96 -2.15 -5.06 13.07
CA VAL A 96 -1.03 -4.94 14.03
C VAL A 96 -1.14 -5.99 15.14
N PHE A 97 -2.34 -6.20 15.69
CA PHE A 97 -2.59 -7.19 16.75
C PHE A 97 -2.40 -8.63 16.24
N ASP A 98 -2.93 -8.95 15.07
CA ASP A 98 -2.84 -10.29 14.46
C ASP A 98 -1.39 -10.65 14.14
N LEU A 99 -0.60 -9.70 13.60
CA LEU A 99 0.84 -9.86 13.38
C LEU A 99 1.59 -10.02 14.70
N ARG A 100 1.31 -9.17 15.70
CA ARG A 100 2.00 -9.22 16.98
C ARG A 100 1.79 -10.55 17.71
N ARG A 101 0.60 -11.13 17.61
CA ARG A 101 0.27 -12.40 18.28
C ARG A 101 0.53 -13.63 17.41
N MET A 102 0.97 -13.44 16.17
CA MET A 102 1.07 -14.51 15.17
C MET A 102 -0.22 -15.34 15.11
N ARG A 103 -1.37 -14.68 15.29
CA ARG A 103 -2.65 -15.38 15.44
C ARG A 103 -3.21 -15.69 14.06
N LEU A 104 -3.19 -16.98 13.75
CA LEU A 104 -3.74 -17.59 12.55
C LEU A 104 -5.26 -17.68 12.72
N THR A 105 -6.03 -16.66 12.31
CA THR A 105 -7.42 -16.97 11.93
C THR A 105 -7.38 -17.83 10.67
N ASN A 106 -8.24 -18.86 10.57
CA ASN A 106 -8.14 -19.90 9.53
C ASN A 106 -8.09 -19.34 8.09
N THR A 107 -8.64 -18.15 7.85
CA THR A 107 -8.67 -17.48 6.54
C THR A 107 -7.41 -16.66 6.22
N LEU A 108 -6.65 -16.23 7.23
CA LEU A 108 -5.46 -15.36 7.09
C LEU A 108 -4.16 -16.11 7.38
N ALA A 109 -4.27 -17.35 7.86
CA ALA A 109 -3.14 -18.20 8.22
C ALA A 109 -2.05 -18.36 7.14
N PRO A 110 -2.38 -18.53 5.84
CA PRO A 110 -1.35 -18.66 4.80
C PRO A 110 -0.50 -17.39 4.63
N ALA A 111 -1.13 -16.22 4.60
CA ALA A 111 -0.43 -14.94 4.42
C ALA A 111 0.49 -14.63 5.61
N VAL A 112 -0.01 -14.82 6.84
CA VAL A 112 0.80 -14.63 8.06
C VAL A 112 1.98 -15.62 8.11
N LYS A 113 1.78 -16.85 7.63
CA LYS A 113 2.85 -17.85 7.53
C LYS A 113 3.92 -17.47 6.52
N GLU A 114 3.55 -16.96 5.34
CA GLU A 114 4.52 -16.51 4.34
C GLU A 114 5.34 -15.31 4.85
N ILE A 115 4.66 -14.33 5.46
CA ILE A 115 5.30 -13.21 6.16
C ILE A 115 6.33 -13.74 7.17
N TYR A 116 5.92 -14.69 8.03
CA TYR A 116 6.81 -15.29 9.03
C TYR A 116 8.04 -15.99 8.46
N LEU A 117 7.86 -16.77 7.38
CA LEU A 117 8.95 -17.49 6.75
C LEU A 117 9.97 -16.54 6.14
N ILE A 118 9.50 -15.45 5.52
CA ILE A 118 10.37 -14.38 5.01
C ILE A 118 11.13 -13.74 6.17
N TRP A 119 10.47 -13.44 7.29
CA TRP A 119 11.13 -12.85 8.47
C TRP A 119 12.25 -13.74 9.02
N GLN A 120 11.98 -15.03 9.16
CA GLN A 120 12.99 -15.99 9.62
C GLN A 120 14.18 -16.09 8.67
N TYR A 121 13.91 -16.10 7.37
CA TYR A 121 14.95 -16.17 6.35
C TYR A 121 15.83 -14.90 6.32
N LEU A 122 15.23 -13.73 6.54
CA LEU A 122 15.95 -12.46 6.57
C LEU A 122 16.69 -12.20 7.88
N ASN A 123 16.38 -12.95 8.94
CA ASN A 123 16.90 -12.73 10.29
C ASN A 123 16.65 -11.28 10.79
N ILE A 124 15.52 -10.69 10.39
CA ILE A 124 15.10 -9.35 10.80
C ILE A 124 14.12 -9.49 11.95
N LYS A 125 14.34 -8.72 13.02
CA LYS A 125 13.39 -8.55 14.11
C LYS A 125 12.36 -7.51 13.72
N ILE A 126 11.09 -7.90 13.70
CA ILE A 126 9.99 -7.00 13.39
C ILE A 126 9.25 -6.57 14.64
N ILE A 127 9.02 -5.28 14.72
CA ILE A 127 8.21 -4.63 15.75
C ILE A 127 7.02 -4.03 15.03
N THR A 128 5.80 -4.26 15.53
CA THR A 128 4.59 -3.65 14.96
C THR A 128 4.04 -2.60 15.89
N GLN A 129 3.63 -1.46 15.34
CA GLN A 129 3.04 -0.35 16.07
C GLN A 129 1.79 0.15 15.36
N HIS A 130 0.70 0.31 16.10
CA HIS A 130 -0.48 0.99 15.60
C HIS A 130 -0.26 2.50 15.64
N VAL A 131 -0.58 3.19 14.55
CA VAL A 131 -0.51 4.65 14.46
C VAL A 131 -1.83 5.24 13.99
N PRO A 132 -2.24 6.45 14.42
CA PRO A 132 -3.43 7.09 13.86
C PRO A 132 -3.25 7.38 12.37
N GLY A 133 -4.31 7.20 11.55
CA GLY A 133 -4.27 7.43 10.10
C GLY A 133 -3.78 8.81 9.67
N LYS A 134 -3.82 9.83 10.54
CA LYS A 134 -3.23 11.16 10.30
C LYS A 134 -1.70 11.14 10.09
N ILE A 135 -1.01 10.09 10.52
CA ILE A 135 0.44 9.92 10.34
C ILE A 135 0.72 9.13 9.04
N ASN A 136 -0.30 8.48 8.47
CA ASN A 136 -0.21 7.60 7.31
C ASN A 136 -0.40 8.31 5.97
N ILE A 137 -0.12 9.62 5.88
CA ILE A 137 -0.52 10.45 4.73
C ILE A 137 0.16 9.97 3.43
N ILE A 138 1.45 9.63 3.49
CA ILE A 138 2.19 9.24 2.28
C ILE A 138 1.77 7.84 1.84
N ALA A 139 1.66 6.88 2.75
CA ALA A 139 1.26 5.53 2.37
C ALA A 139 -0.22 5.49 1.92
N ASP A 140 -1.11 6.31 2.50
CA ASP A 140 -2.47 6.54 2.00
C ASP A 140 -2.48 7.16 0.60
N ALA A 141 -1.66 8.17 0.33
CA ALA A 141 -1.56 8.73 -1.01
C ALA A 141 -1.05 7.68 -2.03
N LEU A 142 -0.07 6.86 -1.63
CA LEU A 142 0.48 5.78 -2.45
C LEU A 142 -0.54 4.66 -2.70
N SER A 143 -1.35 4.27 -1.70
CA SER A 143 -2.39 3.25 -1.83
C SER A 143 -3.53 3.71 -2.76
N ARG A 144 -3.72 5.03 -2.90
CA ARG A 144 -4.63 5.67 -3.87
C ARG A 144 -4.03 5.83 -5.27
N LEU A 145 -2.71 5.74 -5.43
CA LEU A 145 -2.01 6.13 -6.67
C LEU A 145 -2.43 5.28 -7.89
N CYS A 146 -2.93 4.07 -7.65
CA CYS A 146 -3.52 3.22 -8.70
C CYS A 146 -4.78 3.82 -9.36
N ARG A 147 -5.33 4.90 -8.80
CA ARG A 147 -6.46 5.69 -9.32
C ARG A 147 -6.07 7.12 -9.70
N SER A 148 -4.87 7.35 -10.22
CA SER A 148 -4.62 8.58 -10.98
C SER A 148 -5.64 8.65 -12.15
N GLY A 149 -6.69 9.47 -12.01
CA GLY A 149 -7.78 9.63 -13.00
C GLY A 149 -9.22 9.39 -12.51
N ASP A 150 -9.44 9.00 -11.25
CA ASP A 150 -10.81 8.81 -10.73
C ASP A 150 -11.35 10.00 -9.90
N TYR A 151 -10.68 11.15 -9.99
CA TYR A 151 -11.23 12.41 -9.50
C TYR A 151 -12.13 13.00 -10.59
N HIS A 152 -13.35 13.36 -10.23
CA HIS A 152 -14.21 14.15 -11.11
C HIS A 152 -14.90 15.24 -10.30
N LEU A 153 -15.21 16.36 -10.94
CA LEU A 153 -16.05 17.39 -10.35
C LEU A 153 -17.42 16.78 -10.01
N HIS A 154 -18.04 17.24 -8.93
CA HIS A 154 -19.45 16.94 -8.73
C HIS A 154 -20.25 17.55 -9.89
N PRO A 155 -21.19 16.83 -10.54
CA PRO A 155 -21.89 17.31 -11.74
C PRO A 155 -22.49 18.71 -11.58
N ALA A 156 -23.06 19.01 -10.41
CA ALA A 156 -23.60 20.34 -10.10
C ALA A 156 -22.58 21.49 -10.23
N TYR A 157 -21.31 21.26 -9.91
CA TYR A 157 -20.27 22.29 -10.07
C TYR A 157 -19.89 22.48 -11.54
N LEU A 158 -19.90 21.41 -12.34
CA LEU A 158 -19.67 21.52 -13.78
C LEU A 158 -20.75 22.39 -14.45
N ASP A 159 -22.02 22.19 -14.07
CA ASP A 159 -23.13 22.99 -14.60
C ASP A 159 -23.04 24.46 -14.16
N GLN A 160 -22.64 24.73 -12.92
CA GLN A 160 -22.39 26.10 -12.47
C GLN A 160 -21.25 26.77 -13.25
N ILE A 161 -20.13 26.07 -13.47
CA ILE A 161 -19.00 26.60 -14.24
C ILE A 161 -19.43 26.91 -15.68
N ARG A 162 -20.15 26.00 -16.33
CA ARG A 162 -20.72 26.21 -17.69
C ARG A 162 -21.58 27.46 -17.75
N MET A 163 -22.42 27.68 -16.75
CA MET A 163 -23.32 28.83 -16.70
C MET A 163 -22.57 30.14 -16.45
N ILE A 164 -21.65 30.17 -15.48
CA ILE A 164 -20.90 31.39 -15.11
C ILE A 164 -19.97 31.81 -16.25
N TRP A 165 -19.30 30.86 -16.90
CA TRP A 165 -18.28 31.14 -17.91
C TRP A 165 -18.85 31.11 -19.34
N ASN A 166 -20.11 30.72 -19.50
CA ASN A 166 -20.79 30.53 -20.78
C ASN A 166 -19.97 29.65 -21.76
N ILE A 167 -19.45 28.54 -21.25
CA ILE A 167 -18.64 27.58 -22.02
C ILE A 167 -19.34 26.22 -22.13
N GLN A 168 -19.02 25.48 -23.20
CA GLN A 168 -19.45 24.10 -23.40
C GLN A 168 -18.22 23.21 -23.64
N PRO A 169 -17.66 22.59 -22.58
CA PRO A 169 -16.51 21.70 -22.73
C PRO A 169 -16.87 20.51 -23.61
N THR A 170 -15.96 20.11 -24.50
CA THR A 170 -16.22 19.09 -25.53
C THR A 170 -15.68 17.71 -25.14
N PRO A 171 -14.37 17.52 -24.85
CA PRO A 171 -13.89 16.32 -24.19
C PRO A 171 -13.65 16.54 -22.69
N ASP A 172 -13.99 15.53 -21.89
CA ASP A 172 -13.60 15.44 -20.49
C ASP A 172 -12.18 14.88 -20.39
N LEU A 173 -11.22 15.72 -20.02
CA LEU A 173 -9.81 15.35 -19.96
C LEU A 173 -9.49 14.72 -18.60
N PHE A 174 -8.60 13.73 -18.60
CA PHE A 174 -8.18 13.01 -17.38
C PHE A 174 -9.31 12.21 -16.70
N ALA A 175 -10.31 11.77 -17.47
CA ALA A 175 -11.44 11.00 -16.97
C ALA A 175 -11.36 9.52 -17.38
N SER A 176 -11.95 8.65 -16.56
CA SER A 176 -12.14 7.22 -16.87
C SER A 176 -13.57 6.95 -17.33
N SER A 177 -13.83 5.74 -17.84
CA SER A 177 -15.19 5.32 -18.23
C SER A 177 -16.20 5.43 -17.08
N THR A 178 -15.72 5.38 -15.83
CA THR A 178 -16.53 5.50 -14.62
C THR A 178 -16.60 6.91 -14.03
N THR A 179 -15.69 7.80 -14.39
CA THR A 179 -15.62 9.16 -13.81
C THR A 179 -15.93 10.28 -14.79
N LYS A 180 -16.13 9.96 -16.08
CA LYS A 180 -16.52 10.92 -17.10
C LYS A 180 -17.81 11.66 -16.74
N LEU A 181 -17.76 12.97 -16.88
CA LEU A 181 -18.89 13.89 -16.81
C LEU A 181 -19.45 14.22 -18.20
N LEU A 182 -18.69 13.91 -19.26
CA LEU A 182 -19.07 14.14 -20.65
C LEU A 182 -19.04 12.84 -21.45
N LEU A 183 -19.79 12.82 -22.54
CA LEU A 183 -19.85 11.67 -23.44
C LEU A 183 -18.49 11.33 -24.04
N ARG A 184 -17.75 12.38 -24.45
CA ARG A 184 -16.41 12.31 -25.03
C ARG A 184 -15.41 12.52 -23.91
N TYR A 185 -14.44 11.62 -23.75
CA TYR A 185 -13.46 11.70 -22.67
C TYR A 185 -12.11 11.12 -23.09
N VAL A 186 -11.05 11.55 -22.39
CA VAL A 186 -9.66 11.14 -22.58
C VAL A 186 -9.14 10.49 -21.32
N THR A 187 -8.61 9.28 -21.45
CA THR A 187 -8.17 8.44 -20.32
C THR A 187 -6.69 8.11 -20.40
N ALA A 188 -6.06 7.93 -19.24
CA ALA A 188 -4.72 7.34 -19.16
C ALA A 188 -4.73 5.81 -19.32
N HIS A 189 -5.90 5.17 -19.25
CA HIS A 189 -6.02 3.72 -19.30
C HIS A 189 -5.94 3.21 -20.75
N ILE A 190 -4.76 2.74 -21.15
CA ILE A 190 -4.43 2.29 -22.52
C ILE A 190 -5.37 1.20 -23.07
N ARG A 191 -6.06 0.46 -22.19
CA ARG A 191 -6.99 -0.62 -22.60
C ARG A 191 -8.46 -0.18 -22.70
N ASP A 192 -8.79 1.08 -22.40
CA ASP A 192 -10.16 1.57 -22.53
C ASP A 192 -10.48 1.89 -23.99
N GLN A 193 -11.19 0.99 -24.66
CA GLN A 193 -11.60 1.13 -26.06
C GLN A 193 -12.77 2.09 -26.26
N GLN A 194 -13.45 2.51 -25.18
CA GLN A 194 -14.59 3.44 -25.26
C GLN A 194 -14.16 4.91 -25.12
N ALA A 195 -12.94 5.15 -24.66
CA ALA A 195 -12.39 6.49 -24.60
C ALA A 195 -12.12 7.02 -26.00
N GLN A 196 -12.32 8.32 -26.19
CA GLN A 196 -12.07 8.93 -27.49
C GLN A 196 -10.58 9.01 -27.80
N TRP A 197 -9.77 9.25 -26.77
CA TRP A 197 -8.33 9.28 -26.86
C TRP A 197 -7.69 8.63 -25.63
N ILE A 198 -6.50 8.10 -25.84
CA ILE A 198 -5.60 7.64 -24.78
C ILE A 198 -4.51 8.69 -24.61
N ASP A 199 -4.20 9.00 -23.36
CA ASP A 199 -3.23 10.02 -22.95
C ASP A 199 -3.57 11.43 -23.44
N THR A 200 -3.93 12.28 -22.48
CA THR A 200 -4.27 13.69 -22.70
C THR A 200 -3.15 14.46 -23.38
N PHE A 201 -1.88 14.12 -23.12
CA PHE A 201 -0.73 14.86 -23.66
C PHE A 201 -0.27 14.36 -25.03
N SER A 202 -0.81 13.22 -25.49
CA SER A 202 -0.48 12.66 -26.80
C SER A 202 -1.16 13.39 -27.97
N ASN A 203 -2.17 14.23 -27.69
CA ASN A 203 -3.07 14.83 -28.70
C ASN A 203 -3.23 16.36 -28.58
N THR A 204 -2.36 17.03 -27.81
CA THR A 204 -2.28 18.50 -27.66
C THR A 204 -1.03 19.04 -28.32
#